data_AF-A0A3M6TUB3-F1
#
_entry.id   AF-A0A3M6TUB3-F1
#
_cell.length_a   1.000
_cell.length_b   1.000
_cell.length_c   1.000
_cell.angle_alpha   90.00
_cell.angle_beta   90.00
_cell.angle_gamma   90.00
#
_symmetry.space_group_name_H-M   'P 1'
#
loop_
_entity.id
_entity.type
_entity.pdbx_description
1 polymer ?
#
loop_
_entity_poly.entity_id
_entity_poly.type
_entity_poly.pdbx_seq_one_letter_code
_entity_poly.pdbx_strand_id
1 'polypeptide(L)'
;MKTHAKRERRLRFAAIVALAGVVIVLIAGMILIQEEITNSRGTVAGDASDDDNKARDTSPLTEEASRYEEVTKGRHKRLSRALKQGAQRCKPGGRCEENRISLCRRSSNDLVVFPNLLNHRTQEKATKFLTKFETLLNSNCSPFLRYFLCSLVAPPSNGLRRPNPPCKELCIKATKPCGHLLKKFRLQLPPAMRCSHLPPKGASKCYNGPQASKCFRMTVDLYQRHPCASYVPPSFLQFPNYFGHMDAETASDGFGRFRRILDTALNDCALLLSRFLCSLYGPTCRKMVLPVPPCRELCQQTRTRCQRVFDHLRFKWPLNLNCQQFPRKGEVPCYDGPSTGVIAKPQPGKCQSLSIPFCKNVPYNMTTFPNFFIHTTQEEASLEVHQLWPLVDRKCSRDVEFFFCSLYAPMCTTLDTPPLPCRELCLRVKRGCAVVLKVFRRRWLSTLACEKFPLRESGEVCVDRPQETSQLAISQSQKRGGKCEALAAPICKDVNYTMTMVPNLFNHSTQEQAASEIHPSFYFGLRCESREMTLFVCALYFPPCGMPYQPCRELCERVKRRCLPNIELYGYPWPEEIDCDEFPSAGSGANCIGAQPLMPPTTSSTVQLENS
;
A
#
# COMPACT_ATOMS: atom_id res chain seq x y z
N MET A 1 -1.77 -60.04 15.11
CA MET A 1 -2.13 -59.97 13.67
C MET A 1 -3.62 -59.79 13.36
N LYS A 2 -4.59 -60.19 14.20
CA LYS A 2 -6.03 -60.02 13.91
C LYS A 2 -6.60 -58.60 14.09
N THR A 3 -5.90 -57.70 14.79
CA THR A 3 -6.34 -56.31 15.04
C THR A 3 -5.97 -55.33 13.94
N HIS A 4 -4.91 -55.59 13.17
CA HIS A 4 -4.46 -54.71 12.07
C HIS A 4 -5.38 -54.80 10.84
N ALA A 5 -5.85 -56.01 10.50
CA ALA A 5 -6.75 -56.24 9.38
C ALA A 5 -8.14 -55.58 9.54
N LYS A 6 -8.61 -55.39 10.79
CA LYS A 6 -9.91 -54.77 11.08
C LYS A 6 -9.85 -53.24 10.96
N ARG A 7 -8.69 -52.63 11.22
CA ARG A 7 -8.46 -51.18 11.08
C ARG A 7 -8.31 -50.77 9.61
N GLU A 8 -7.64 -51.60 8.81
CA GLU A 8 -7.49 -51.36 7.36
C GLU A 8 -8.82 -51.46 6.61
N ARG A 9 -9.69 -52.42 6.95
CA ARG A 9 -11.03 -52.53 6.34
C ARG A 9 -11.92 -51.33 6.67
N ARG A 10 -11.84 -50.78 7.88
CA ARG A 10 -12.61 -49.58 8.27
C ARG A 10 -12.13 -48.33 7.56
N LEU A 11 -10.81 -48.17 7.35
CA LEU A 11 -10.26 -47.04 6.58
C LEU A 11 -10.65 -47.12 5.11
N ARG A 12 -10.61 -48.31 4.50
CA ARG A 12 -11.04 -48.51 3.10
C ARG A 12 -12.53 -48.27 2.92
N PHE A 13 -13.37 -48.69 3.87
CA PHE A 13 -14.80 -48.41 3.82
C PHE A 13 -15.12 -46.91 3.99
N ALA A 14 -14.44 -46.22 4.90
CA ALA A 14 -14.58 -44.77 5.06
C ALA A 14 -14.11 -43.99 3.81
N ALA A 15 -13.03 -44.42 3.16
CA ALA A 15 -12.55 -43.82 1.92
C ALA A 15 -13.53 -44.05 0.76
N ILE A 16 -14.16 -45.23 0.67
CA ILE A 16 -15.18 -45.53 -0.34
C ILE A 16 -16.44 -44.69 -0.12
N VAL A 17 -16.88 -44.51 1.13
CA VAL A 17 -18.03 -43.65 1.46
C VAL A 17 -17.75 -42.17 1.17
N ALA A 18 -16.53 -41.70 1.44
CA ALA A 18 -16.11 -40.34 1.11
C ALA A 18 -16.04 -40.11 -0.42
N LEU A 19 -15.49 -41.06 -1.17
CA LEU A 19 -15.44 -41.00 -2.63
C LEU A 19 -16.84 -41.07 -3.25
N ALA A 20 -17.73 -41.91 -2.73
CA ALA A 20 -19.13 -41.96 -3.17
C ALA A 20 -19.86 -40.64 -2.89
N GLY A 21 -19.64 -40.01 -1.72
CA GLY A 21 -20.20 -38.70 -1.38
C GLY A 21 -19.72 -37.59 -2.32
N VAL A 22 -18.43 -37.55 -2.65
CA VAL A 22 -17.87 -36.58 -3.61
C VAL A 22 -18.42 -36.79 -5.01
N VAL A 23 -18.57 -38.05 -5.45
CA VAL A 23 -19.17 -38.37 -6.76
C VAL A 23 -20.64 -37.97 -6.82
N ILE A 24 -21.41 -38.18 -5.74
CA ILE A 24 -22.82 -37.74 -5.67
C ILE A 24 -22.92 -36.20 -5.73
N VAL A 25 -22.05 -35.47 -5.04
CA VAL A 25 -22.02 -34.00 -5.09
C VAL A 25 -21.61 -33.49 -6.48
N LEU A 26 -20.65 -34.14 -7.15
CA LEU A 26 -20.25 -33.78 -8.50
C LEU A 26 -21.34 -34.12 -9.54
N ILE A 27 -22.04 -35.24 -9.39
CA ILE A 27 -23.18 -35.61 -10.25
C ILE A 27 -24.36 -34.65 -10.01
N ALA A 28 -24.68 -34.33 -8.75
CA ALA A 28 -25.70 -33.33 -8.44
C ALA A 28 -25.33 -31.93 -8.99
N GLY A 29 -24.06 -31.55 -8.91
CA GLY A 29 -23.54 -30.32 -9.53
C GLY A 29 -23.65 -30.33 -11.05
N MET A 30 -23.38 -31.47 -11.70
CA MET A 30 -23.52 -31.62 -13.16
C MET A 30 -25.00 -31.63 -13.61
N ILE A 31 -25.91 -32.18 -12.81
CA ILE A 31 -27.36 -32.15 -13.07
C ILE A 31 -27.90 -30.72 -12.92
N LEU A 32 -27.50 -29.98 -11.88
CA LEU A 32 -27.88 -28.58 -11.69
C LEU A 32 -27.32 -27.66 -12.78
N ILE A 33 -26.10 -27.94 -13.29
CA ILE A 33 -25.53 -27.21 -14.43
C ILE A 33 -26.27 -27.56 -15.74
N GLN A 34 -26.80 -28.79 -15.90
CA GLN A 34 -27.59 -29.15 -17.07
C GLN A 34 -28.97 -28.49 -17.09
N GLU A 35 -29.65 -28.37 -15.95
CA GLU A 35 -30.94 -27.65 -15.84
C GLU A 35 -30.80 -26.15 -16.15
N GLU A 36 -29.66 -25.53 -15.84
CA GLU A 36 -29.41 -24.11 -16.13
C GLU A 36 -29.08 -23.85 -17.62
N ILE A 37 -28.59 -24.86 -18.34
CA ILE A 37 -28.29 -24.79 -19.78
C ILE A 37 -29.54 -25.09 -20.64
N THR A 38 -30.43 -26.01 -20.22
CA THR A 38 -31.67 -26.32 -20.96
C THR A 38 -32.73 -25.23 -20.83
N ASN A 39 -32.78 -24.49 -19.72
CA ASN A 39 -33.73 -23.37 -19.55
C ASN A 39 -33.33 -22.08 -20.31
N SER A 40 -32.16 -22.08 -20.97
CA SER A 40 -31.65 -20.96 -21.79
C SER A 40 -31.93 -21.11 -23.30
N ARG A 41 -32.65 -22.15 -23.73
CA ARG A 41 -33.02 -22.41 -25.14
C ARG A 41 -34.50 -22.74 -25.32
N GLY A 42 -35.33 -21.70 -25.30
CA GLY A 42 -36.74 -21.67 -25.73
C GLY A 42 -37.33 -20.34 -25.24
N THR A 43 -38.02 -19.51 -25.99
CA THR A 43 -38.65 -19.55 -27.31
C THR A 43 -38.81 -18.11 -27.80
N VAL A 44 -38.82 -17.91 -29.11
CA VAL A 44 -39.27 -16.69 -29.80
C VAL A 44 -40.66 -16.98 -30.36
N ALA A 45 -41.57 -16.00 -30.25
CA ALA A 45 -42.68 -15.65 -31.16
C ALA A 45 -44.10 -15.59 -30.56
N GLY A 46 -44.73 -14.40 -30.73
CA GLY A 46 -46.17 -14.10 -30.88
C GLY A 46 -47.06 -14.23 -29.63
N ASP A 47 -48.20 -13.56 -29.46
CA ASP A 47 -48.84 -12.38 -30.05
C ASP A 47 -50.14 -12.16 -29.22
N ALA A 48 -50.63 -10.92 -29.17
CA ALA A 48 -52.01 -10.46 -28.93
C ALA A 48 -52.81 -10.70 -27.59
N SER A 49 -53.26 -9.55 -27.05
CA SER A 49 -54.62 -9.13 -26.61
C SER A 49 -55.34 -9.66 -25.33
N ASP A 50 -55.72 -8.64 -24.53
CA ASP A 50 -56.99 -8.33 -23.85
C ASP A 50 -57.55 -9.07 -22.62
N ASP A 51 -57.78 -8.21 -21.62
CA ASP A 51 -58.87 -8.04 -20.66
C ASP A 51 -59.19 -9.05 -19.53
N ASP A 52 -59.30 -8.40 -18.36
CA ASP A 52 -60.34 -8.48 -17.33
C ASP A 52 -59.99 -8.84 -15.87
N ASN A 53 -60.55 -7.97 -15.03
CA ASN A 53 -60.53 -7.83 -13.57
C ASN A 53 -60.76 -9.11 -12.75
N LYS A 54 -60.12 -9.23 -11.56
CA LYS A 54 -60.79 -9.12 -10.23
C LYS A 54 -59.81 -9.16 -9.04
N ALA A 55 -60.11 -8.34 -8.05
CA ALA A 55 -59.36 -8.04 -6.82
C ALA A 55 -59.34 -9.16 -5.74
N ARG A 56 -58.27 -9.20 -4.91
CA ARG A 56 -58.32 -8.93 -3.45
C ARG A 56 -56.97 -9.08 -2.72
N ASP A 57 -56.63 -8.02 -1.98
CA ASP A 57 -55.91 -7.90 -0.70
C ASP A 57 -54.80 -8.90 -0.29
N THR A 58 -53.59 -8.36 -0.05
CA THR A 58 -52.89 -8.47 1.25
C THR A 58 -51.61 -7.60 1.33
N SER A 59 -51.61 -6.66 2.29
CA SER A 59 -50.52 -6.05 3.10
C SER A 59 -49.21 -5.47 2.46
N PRO A 60 -48.78 -4.24 2.84
CA PRO A 60 -47.65 -3.53 2.24
C PRO A 60 -46.32 -3.79 2.99
N LEU A 61 -45.57 -4.84 2.65
CA LEU A 61 -44.17 -5.01 3.11
C LEU A 61 -43.23 -5.71 2.08
N THR A 62 -43.62 -5.80 0.80
CA THR A 62 -42.86 -6.53 -0.23
C THR A 62 -42.44 -5.70 -1.46
N GLU A 63 -42.69 -4.39 -1.51
CA GLU A 63 -42.34 -3.55 -2.68
C GLU A 63 -40.91 -2.99 -2.72
N GLU A 64 -40.17 -2.96 -1.60
CA GLU A 64 -38.78 -2.46 -1.61
C GLU A 64 -37.74 -3.54 -1.96
N ALA A 65 -38.06 -4.82 -1.81
CA ALA A 65 -37.14 -5.92 -2.11
C ALA A 65 -37.10 -6.29 -3.61
N SER A 66 -38.23 -6.21 -4.33
CA SER A 66 -38.29 -6.55 -5.76
C SER A 66 -37.63 -5.51 -6.66
N ARG A 67 -37.70 -4.22 -6.28
CA ARG A 67 -37.04 -3.10 -6.99
C ARG A 67 -35.52 -3.17 -6.90
N TYR A 68 -34.96 -3.72 -5.82
CA TYR A 68 -33.52 -3.89 -5.66
C TYR A 68 -32.99 -5.12 -6.43
N GLU A 69 -33.80 -6.16 -6.60
CA GLU A 69 -33.42 -7.37 -7.35
C GLU A 69 -33.44 -7.18 -8.87
N GLU A 70 -34.40 -6.42 -9.42
CA GLU A 70 -34.40 -6.08 -10.86
C GLU A 70 -33.27 -5.11 -11.24
N VAL A 71 -32.97 -4.14 -10.36
CA VAL A 71 -31.86 -3.20 -10.57
C VAL A 71 -30.51 -3.91 -10.49
N THR A 72 -30.33 -4.89 -9.59
CA THR A 72 -29.10 -5.67 -9.49
C THR A 72 -28.95 -6.72 -10.59
N LYS A 73 -30.01 -7.46 -10.97
CA LYS A 73 -29.99 -8.38 -12.13
C LYS A 73 -29.77 -7.63 -13.45
N GLY A 74 -30.36 -6.44 -13.61
CA GLY A 74 -30.13 -5.54 -14.75
C GLY A 74 -28.71 -4.95 -14.79
N ARG A 75 -28.14 -4.61 -13.63
CA ARG A 75 -26.78 -4.06 -13.49
C ARG A 75 -25.71 -5.15 -13.63
N HIS A 76 -25.96 -6.38 -13.19
CA HIS A 76 -25.09 -7.55 -13.40
C HIS A 76 -25.17 -8.08 -14.85
N LYS A 77 -26.34 -8.10 -15.51
CA LYS A 77 -26.45 -8.37 -16.96
C LYS A 77 -25.79 -7.27 -17.81
N ARG A 78 -25.88 -6.00 -17.40
CA ARG A 78 -25.15 -4.89 -18.07
C ARG A 78 -23.65 -4.92 -17.78
N LEU A 79 -23.21 -5.26 -16.56
CA LEU A 79 -21.78 -5.42 -16.25
C LEU A 79 -21.18 -6.64 -16.95
N SER A 80 -21.89 -7.77 -16.99
CA SER A 80 -21.41 -8.98 -17.68
C SER A 80 -21.45 -8.84 -19.20
N ARG A 81 -22.44 -8.13 -19.78
CA ARG A 81 -22.41 -7.69 -21.19
C ARG A 81 -21.30 -6.67 -21.43
N ALA A 82 -21.03 -5.71 -20.53
CA ALA A 82 -19.96 -4.74 -20.67
C ALA A 82 -18.55 -5.37 -20.50
N LEU A 83 -18.40 -6.36 -19.63
CA LEU A 83 -17.19 -7.15 -19.42
C LEU A 83 -16.95 -8.13 -20.58
N LYS A 84 -18.00 -8.75 -21.15
CA LYS A 84 -17.90 -9.55 -22.38
C LYS A 84 -17.75 -8.68 -23.64
N GLN A 85 -18.27 -7.46 -23.67
CA GLN A 85 -18.05 -6.49 -24.76
C GLN A 85 -16.68 -5.80 -24.68
N GLY A 86 -16.01 -5.82 -23.52
CA GLY A 86 -14.64 -5.32 -23.35
C GLY A 86 -13.57 -6.21 -24.01
N ALA A 87 -13.87 -7.48 -24.27
CA ALA A 87 -12.92 -8.46 -24.82
C ALA A 87 -13.03 -8.66 -26.35
N GLN A 88 -13.90 -7.95 -27.06
CA GLN A 88 -14.04 -8.12 -28.52
C GLN A 88 -14.41 -6.81 -29.23
N ARG A 89 -13.40 -6.01 -29.58
CA ARG A 89 -13.60 -4.86 -30.48
C ARG A 89 -12.44 -4.65 -31.44
N CYS A 90 -12.16 -5.65 -32.27
CA CYS A 90 -11.53 -5.43 -33.58
C CYS A 90 -12.38 -6.09 -34.67
N LYS A 91 -12.97 -5.26 -35.52
CA LYS A 91 -13.75 -5.65 -36.72
C LYS A 91 -12.81 -5.88 -37.92
N PRO A 92 -13.24 -6.60 -38.98
CA PRO A 92 -12.34 -7.25 -39.94
C PRO A 92 -11.45 -6.27 -40.72
N GLY A 93 -10.15 -6.56 -40.78
CA GLY A 93 -9.14 -5.83 -41.57
C GLY A 93 -7.79 -5.58 -40.87
N GLY A 94 -7.73 -5.68 -39.53
CA GLY A 94 -6.50 -5.61 -38.74
C GLY A 94 -6.55 -6.59 -37.56
N ARG A 95 -5.41 -7.24 -37.25
CA ARG A 95 -5.30 -8.13 -36.09
C ARG A 95 -5.00 -7.27 -34.86
N CYS A 96 -5.84 -7.40 -33.84
CA CYS A 96 -5.54 -6.82 -32.53
C CYS A 96 -5.07 -7.92 -31.60
N GLU A 97 -3.96 -7.63 -30.95
CA GLU A 97 -3.29 -8.59 -30.10
C GLU A 97 -2.77 -7.88 -28.86
N GLU A 98 -2.55 -8.66 -27.81
CA GLU A 98 -1.91 -8.21 -26.59
C GLU A 98 -0.50 -7.72 -26.88
N ASN A 99 -0.11 -6.59 -26.28
CA ASN A 99 1.20 -5.99 -26.48
C ASN A 99 2.28 -6.77 -25.71
N ARG A 100 3.08 -7.53 -26.45
CA ARG A 100 4.25 -8.29 -26.02
C ARG A 100 5.57 -7.58 -26.30
N ILE A 101 5.54 -6.41 -26.96
CA ILE A 101 6.73 -5.58 -27.15
C ILE A 101 7.04 -4.89 -25.82
N SER A 102 8.00 -5.45 -25.07
CA SER A 102 8.38 -4.98 -23.73
C SER A 102 8.70 -3.49 -23.66
N LEU A 103 9.35 -2.93 -24.68
CA LEU A 103 9.62 -1.49 -24.79
C LEU A 103 8.36 -0.65 -24.96
N CYS A 104 7.27 -1.19 -25.50
CA CYS A 104 6.08 -0.40 -25.83
C CYS A 104 4.86 -0.74 -24.99
N ARG A 105 4.97 -1.71 -24.08
CA ARG A 105 3.89 -2.06 -23.16
C ARG A 105 3.58 -0.91 -22.21
N ARG A 106 2.32 -0.48 -22.19
CA ARG A 106 1.82 0.64 -21.40
C ARG A 106 1.12 0.21 -20.12
N SER A 107 0.39 -0.90 -20.18
CA SER A 107 -0.41 -1.47 -19.07
C SER A 107 -0.63 -2.98 -19.26
N SER A 108 -1.24 -3.63 -18.26
CA SER A 108 -1.58 -5.07 -18.28
C SER A 108 -2.62 -5.46 -19.33
N ASN A 109 -3.48 -4.54 -19.77
CA ASN A 109 -4.49 -4.76 -20.83
C ASN A 109 -4.19 -3.99 -22.12
N ASP A 110 -2.90 -3.78 -22.42
CA ASP A 110 -2.46 -2.99 -23.58
C ASP A 110 -2.65 -3.76 -24.90
N LEU A 111 -3.64 -3.35 -25.71
CA LEU A 111 -3.92 -3.94 -27.03
C LEU A 111 -3.37 -3.08 -28.17
N VAL A 112 -2.70 -3.73 -29.13
CA VAL A 112 -2.05 -3.09 -30.27
C VAL A 112 -2.59 -3.60 -31.60
N VAL A 113 -2.49 -2.77 -32.66
CA VAL A 113 -3.01 -3.08 -34.00
C VAL A 113 -1.89 -3.44 -34.95
N PHE A 114 -2.05 -4.56 -35.66
CA PHE A 114 -1.18 -5.01 -36.74
C PHE A 114 -1.97 -5.22 -38.05
N PRO A 115 -1.42 -4.84 -39.23
CA PRO A 115 -0.10 -4.25 -39.42
C PRO A 115 0.01 -2.84 -38.84
N ASN A 116 1.19 -2.53 -38.28
CA ASN A 116 1.43 -1.22 -37.66
C ASN A 116 1.65 -0.11 -38.72
N LEU A 117 1.92 1.13 -38.31
CA LEU A 117 2.09 2.27 -39.23
C LEU A 117 3.33 2.17 -40.13
N LEU A 118 4.22 1.21 -39.85
CA LEU A 118 5.38 0.86 -40.66
C LEU A 118 5.15 -0.44 -41.47
N ASN A 119 3.91 -0.93 -41.53
CA ASN A 119 3.48 -2.14 -42.22
C ASN A 119 4.11 -3.45 -41.70
N HIS A 120 4.70 -3.48 -40.51
CA HIS A 120 5.10 -4.74 -39.90
C HIS A 120 3.85 -5.56 -39.58
N ARG A 121 3.83 -6.84 -39.96
CA ARG A 121 2.66 -7.74 -39.77
C ARG A 121 2.66 -8.52 -38.45
N THR A 122 3.78 -8.49 -37.71
CA THR A 122 3.97 -9.20 -36.43
C THR A 122 4.75 -8.32 -35.45
N GLN A 123 4.51 -8.51 -34.15
CA GLN A 123 5.25 -7.84 -33.08
C GLN A 123 6.75 -8.17 -33.06
N GLU A 124 7.14 -9.37 -33.52
CA GLU A 124 8.55 -9.76 -33.66
C GLU A 124 9.28 -8.90 -34.69
N LYS A 125 8.66 -8.66 -35.85
CA LYS A 125 9.23 -7.77 -36.89
C LYS A 125 9.34 -6.34 -36.37
N ALA A 126 8.34 -5.87 -35.62
CA ALA A 126 8.38 -4.56 -34.96
C ALA A 126 9.49 -4.47 -33.91
N THR A 127 9.69 -5.53 -33.10
CA THR A 127 10.76 -5.61 -32.10
C THR A 127 12.14 -5.60 -32.76
N LYS A 128 12.32 -6.38 -33.84
CA LYS A 128 13.55 -6.39 -34.65
C LYS A 128 13.82 -5.04 -35.32
N PHE A 129 12.78 -4.27 -35.63
CA PHE A 129 12.96 -2.90 -36.13
C PHE A 129 13.46 -1.97 -35.01
N LEU A 130 12.92 -2.08 -33.80
CA LEU A 130 13.32 -1.27 -32.65
C LEU A 130 14.79 -1.44 -32.25
N THR A 131 15.39 -2.62 -32.46
CA THR A 131 16.81 -2.83 -32.15
C THR A 131 17.74 -1.92 -32.96
N LYS A 132 17.34 -1.45 -34.15
CA LYS A 132 18.11 -0.46 -34.94
C LYS A 132 18.21 0.90 -34.24
N PHE A 133 17.28 1.20 -33.33
CA PHE A 133 17.21 2.44 -32.56
C PHE A 133 17.69 2.24 -31.12
N GLU A 134 18.20 1.07 -30.75
CA GLU A 134 18.63 0.76 -29.38
C GLU A 134 19.73 1.73 -28.91
N THR A 135 20.66 2.11 -29.78
CA THR A 135 21.70 3.11 -29.48
C THR A 135 21.14 4.50 -29.19
N LEU A 136 20.01 4.88 -29.81
CA LEU A 136 19.33 6.15 -29.56
C LEU A 136 18.36 6.12 -28.38
N LEU A 137 17.82 4.94 -28.05
CA LEU A 137 16.98 4.69 -26.87
C LEU A 137 17.79 4.62 -25.58
N ASN A 138 18.94 3.93 -25.63
CA ASN A 138 20.10 4.26 -24.78
C ASN A 138 20.54 5.69 -25.19
N SER A 139 21.55 6.39 -24.70
CA SER A 139 21.74 7.85 -24.98
C SER A 139 20.64 8.79 -24.44
N ASN A 140 19.35 8.40 -24.45
CA ASN A 140 18.22 9.19 -23.98
C ASN A 140 18.20 10.63 -24.52
N CYS A 141 18.59 10.79 -25.79
CA CYS A 141 18.70 12.11 -26.42
C CYS A 141 17.37 12.89 -26.42
N SER A 142 16.23 12.22 -26.35
CA SER A 142 14.93 12.84 -26.10
C SER A 142 14.02 11.95 -25.24
N PRO A 143 13.37 12.51 -24.20
CA PRO A 143 12.39 11.76 -23.41
C PRO A 143 11.14 11.38 -24.21
N PHE A 144 10.93 12.00 -25.38
CA PHE A 144 9.80 11.72 -26.26
C PHE A 144 10.07 10.61 -27.29
N LEU A 145 11.33 10.16 -27.42
CA LEU A 145 11.73 9.22 -28.45
C LEU A 145 11.00 7.88 -28.33
N ARG A 146 10.90 7.31 -27.12
CA ARG A 146 10.18 6.06 -26.87
C ARG A 146 8.70 6.18 -27.26
N TYR A 147 8.03 7.25 -26.83
CA TYR A 147 6.62 7.49 -27.16
C TYR A 147 6.38 7.60 -28.66
N PHE A 148 7.28 8.30 -29.36
CA PHE A 148 7.22 8.41 -30.81
C PHE A 148 7.40 7.05 -31.50
N LEU A 149 8.46 6.30 -31.17
CA LEU A 149 8.71 4.98 -31.75
C LEU A 149 7.55 4.01 -31.47
N CYS A 150 7.08 3.93 -30.23
CA CYS A 150 5.97 3.05 -29.85
C CYS A 150 4.65 3.41 -30.52
N SER A 151 4.37 4.71 -30.74
CA SER A 151 3.18 5.12 -31.49
C SER A 151 3.18 4.63 -32.95
N LEU A 152 4.35 4.32 -33.52
CA LEU A 152 4.49 3.81 -34.88
C LEU A 152 4.49 2.29 -34.94
N VAL A 153 5.21 1.64 -34.02
CA VAL A 153 5.46 0.19 -34.08
C VAL A 153 4.46 -0.64 -33.27
N ALA A 154 3.84 -0.03 -32.26
CA ALA A 154 2.89 -0.66 -31.34
C ALA A 154 1.72 0.29 -31.06
N PRO A 155 1.02 0.78 -32.11
CA PRO A 155 -0.01 1.77 -31.90
C PRO A 155 -1.19 1.18 -31.11
N PRO A 156 -1.78 1.95 -30.17
CA PRO A 156 -2.99 1.56 -29.47
C PRO A 156 -4.11 1.16 -30.44
N SER A 157 -4.83 0.09 -30.10
CA SER A 157 -6.09 -0.22 -30.79
C SER A 157 -7.15 0.85 -30.57
N ASN A 158 -7.42 1.23 -29.31
CA ASN A 158 -8.49 2.17 -28.93
C ASN A 158 -9.86 1.87 -29.61
N GLY A 159 -10.08 0.64 -30.10
CA GLY A 159 -11.26 0.26 -30.89
C GLY A 159 -11.34 0.88 -32.29
N LEU A 160 -10.26 1.44 -32.83
CA LEU A 160 -10.20 2.09 -34.14
C LEU A 160 -9.81 1.12 -35.26
N ARG A 161 -10.34 1.36 -36.47
CA ARG A 161 -10.07 0.57 -37.68
C ARG A 161 -8.65 0.76 -38.23
N ARG A 162 -8.04 1.92 -37.98
CA ARG A 162 -6.65 2.25 -38.30
C ARG A 162 -6.02 2.98 -37.13
N PRO A 163 -4.74 2.72 -36.82
CA PRO A 163 -4.05 3.40 -35.74
C PRO A 163 -3.88 4.89 -36.04
N ASN A 164 -4.03 5.73 -35.02
CA ASN A 164 -3.75 7.15 -35.11
C ASN A 164 -2.24 7.38 -35.29
N PRO A 165 -1.80 8.15 -36.31
CA PRO A 165 -0.39 8.47 -36.48
C PRO A 165 0.12 9.41 -35.38
N PRO A 166 1.43 9.44 -35.09
CA PRO A 166 2.01 10.47 -34.24
C PRO A 166 1.85 11.86 -34.86
N CYS A 167 1.71 12.88 -34.02
CA CYS A 167 1.72 14.27 -34.48
C CYS A 167 3.14 14.72 -34.87
N LYS A 168 3.23 15.72 -35.75
CA LYS A 168 4.46 16.37 -36.17
C LYS A 168 5.28 16.90 -34.98
N GLU A 169 4.62 17.47 -33.99
CA GLU A 169 5.24 18.05 -32.79
C GLU A 169 5.89 16.97 -31.93
N LEU A 170 5.24 15.81 -31.74
CA LEU A 170 5.83 14.67 -31.06
C LEU A 170 7.08 14.17 -31.80
N CYS A 171 7.01 14.06 -33.12
CA CYS A 171 8.15 13.68 -33.96
C CYS A 171 9.31 14.65 -33.81
N ILE A 172 9.06 15.96 -33.84
CA ILE A 172 10.10 16.99 -33.68
C ILE A 172 10.72 16.90 -32.29
N LYS A 173 9.90 16.79 -31.23
CA LYS A 173 10.38 16.63 -29.85
C LYS A 173 11.23 15.37 -29.69
N ALA A 174 10.86 14.28 -30.35
CA ALA A 174 11.57 13.00 -30.31
C ALA A 174 12.88 13.01 -31.09
N THR A 175 12.90 13.57 -32.30
CA THR A 175 14.00 13.37 -33.26
C THR A 175 14.99 14.54 -33.32
N LYS A 176 14.55 15.78 -33.08
CA LYS A 176 15.42 16.97 -33.19
C LYS A 176 16.60 16.92 -32.21
N PRO A 177 16.42 16.62 -30.91
CA PRO A 177 17.55 16.49 -29.97
C PRO A 177 18.53 15.34 -30.35
N CYS A 178 18.00 14.29 -30.97
CA CYS A 178 18.74 13.12 -31.40
C CYS A 178 19.45 13.29 -32.75
N GLY A 179 19.32 14.45 -33.41
CA GLY A 179 19.79 14.66 -34.79
C GLY A 179 21.28 14.37 -35.01
N HIS A 180 22.13 14.72 -34.04
CA HIS A 180 23.56 14.43 -34.10
C HIS A 180 23.86 12.92 -34.05
N LEU A 181 23.10 12.15 -33.25
CA LEU A 181 23.24 10.69 -33.16
C LEU A 181 22.68 9.99 -34.40
N LEU A 182 21.56 10.47 -34.94
CA LEU A 182 21.02 9.96 -36.21
C LEU A 182 22.05 10.06 -37.33
N LYS A 183 22.77 11.20 -37.41
CA LYS A 183 23.88 11.38 -38.36
C LYS A 183 25.08 10.49 -38.03
N LYS A 184 25.53 10.50 -36.76
CA LYS A 184 26.70 9.72 -36.28
C LYS A 184 26.57 8.23 -36.57
N PHE A 185 25.38 7.66 -36.35
CA PHE A 185 25.10 6.25 -36.58
C PHE A 185 24.52 5.96 -37.97
N ARG A 186 24.47 6.96 -38.87
CA ARG A 186 23.92 6.87 -40.23
C ARG A 186 22.51 6.26 -40.26
N LEU A 187 21.69 6.55 -39.26
CA LEU A 187 20.34 6.03 -39.14
C LEU A 187 19.39 6.90 -39.96
N GLN A 188 18.91 6.33 -41.06
CA GLN A 188 17.91 6.98 -41.90
C GLN A 188 16.49 6.67 -41.40
N LEU A 189 15.71 7.73 -41.19
CA LEU A 189 14.30 7.60 -40.82
C LEU A 189 13.48 7.20 -42.05
N PRO A 190 12.68 6.11 -41.98
CA PRO A 190 11.72 5.75 -43.01
C PRO A 190 10.79 6.92 -43.37
N PRO A 191 10.24 6.98 -44.60
CA PRO A 191 9.34 8.06 -45.01
C PRO A 191 8.16 8.31 -44.06
N ALA A 192 7.62 7.25 -43.46
CA ALA A 192 6.53 7.29 -42.47
C ALA A 192 6.93 7.91 -41.12
N MET A 193 8.23 8.08 -40.86
CA MET A 193 8.79 8.70 -39.65
C MET A 193 9.28 10.13 -39.88
N ARG A 194 9.24 10.63 -41.12
CA ARG A 194 9.66 11.99 -41.43
C ARG A 194 8.65 12.98 -40.88
N CYS A 195 9.09 13.88 -39.99
CA CYS A 195 8.19 14.81 -39.31
C CYS A 195 7.43 15.74 -40.28
N SER A 196 7.97 16.00 -41.47
CA SER A 196 7.29 16.78 -42.52
C SER A 196 6.02 16.11 -43.06
N HIS A 197 5.94 14.77 -43.00
CA HIS A 197 4.80 13.99 -43.50
C HIS A 197 3.75 13.68 -42.42
N LEU A 198 3.99 14.10 -41.17
CA LEU A 198 3.08 13.84 -40.06
C LEU A 198 2.10 15.00 -39.88
N PRO A 199 0.86 14.73 -39.43
CA PRO A 199 -0.14 15.77 -39.24
C PRO A 199 0.23 16.71 -38.07
N PRO A 200 -0.09 18.02 -38.17
CA PRO A 200 0.11 18.96 -37.07
C PRO A 200 -0.91 18.73 -35.95
N LYS A 201 -0.55 19.14 -34.72
CA LYS A 201 -1.42 19.04 -33.54
C LYS A 201 -2.72 19.82 -33.78
N GLY A 202 -3.86 19.18 -33.55
CA GLY A 202 -5.19 19.80 -33.66
C GLY A 202 -5.88 19.63 -35.01
N ALA A 203 -5.15 19.28 -36.08
CA ALA A 203 -5.73 19.09 -37.43
C ALA A 203 -6.24 17.65 -37.71
N SER A 204 -5.90 16.67 -36.85
CA SER A 204 -6.36 15.29 -36.95
C SER A 204 -6.33 14.60 -35.58
N LYS A 205 -6.98 13.43 -35.45
CA LYS A 205 -6.81 12.53 -34.29
C LYS A 205 -5.39 11.93 -34.33
N CYS A 206 -4.35 12.72 -34.11
CA CYS A 206 -2.96 12.27 -34.03
C CYS A 206 -2.51 12.14 -32.56
N TYR A 207 -1.58 11.22 -32.30
CA TYR A 207 -1.02 11.01 -30.97
C TYR A 207 0.16 11.97 -30.71
N ASN A 208 0.03 12.87 -29.74
CA ASN A 208 1.07 13.86 -29.42
C ASN A 208 1.88 13.55 -28.15
N GLY A 209 1.98 12.27 -27.77
CA GLY A 209 2.67 11.87 -26.54
C GLY A 209 1.77 11.95 -25.29
N PRO A 210 2.34 11.82 -24.10
CA PRO A 210 1.59 11.92 -22.85
C PRO A 210 1.07 13.35 -22.64
N GLN A 211 -0.23 13.49 -22.34
CA GLN A 211 -0.90 14.80 -22.29
C GLN A 211 -1.12 15.33 -20.86
N ALA A 212 -1.12 14.46 -19.84
CA ALA A 212 -1.10 14.82 -18.42
C ALA A 212 -0.56 13.66 -17.58
N SER A 213 0.31 13.97 -16.61
CA SER A 213 0.71 12.98 -15.61
C SER A 213 -0.45 12.70 -14.66
N LYS A 214 -0.77 11.42 -14.48
CA LYS A 214 -1.74 10.99 -13.49
C LYS A 214 -0.98 10.67 -12.21
N CYS A 215 -1.41 11.31 -11.13
CA CYS A 215 -0.93 10.99 -9.81
C CYS A 215 -1.85 9.95 -9.20
N PHE A 216 -1.29 8.79 -8.91
CA PHE A 216 -2.02 7.69 -8.30
C PHE A 216 -1.73 7.69 -6.82
N ARG A 217 -2.80 7.72 -6.03
CA ARG A 217 -2.71 7.48 -4.59
C ARG A 217 -2.39 6.00 -4.41
N MET A 218 -1.32 5.69 -3.67
CA MET A 218 -1.10 4.32 -3.24
C MET A 218 -2.26 3.90 -2.34
N THR A 219 -3.14 3.03 -2.84
CA THR A 219 -4.14 2.33 -2.01
C THR A 219 -3.41 1.27 -1.17
N VAL A 220 -4.02 0.80 -0.08
CA VAL A 220 -3.40 -0.23 0.79
C VAL A 220 -2.98 -1.47 -0.01
N ASP A 221 -3.84 -1.91 -0.93
CA ASP A 221 -3.59 -3.05 -1.82
C ASP A 221 -2.45 -2.78 -2.83
N LEU A 222 -2.42 -1.59 -3.44
CA LEU A 222 -1.35 -1.20 -4.37
C LEU A 222 -0.01 -0.97 -3.64
N TYR A 223 -0.06 -0.49 -2.39
CA TYR A 223 1.11 -0.32 -1.51
C TYR A 223 1.70 -1.67 -1.14
N GLN A 224 0.88 -2.67 -0.79
CA GLN A 224 1.40 -4.00 -0.48
C GLN A 224 2.06 -4.69 -1.69
N ARG A 225 1.63 -4.38 -2.91
CA ARG A 225 2.14 -5.03 -4.14
C ARG A 225 3.31 -4.31 -4.81
N HIS A 226 3.41 -2.98 -4.70
CA HIS A 226 4.42 -2.23 -5.44
C HIS A 226 5.83 -2.36 -4.80
N PRO A 227 6.88 -2.73 -5.55
CA PRO A 227 8.20 -3.02 -5.01
C PRO A 227 8.83 -1.87 -4.22
N CYS A 228 8.49 -0.63 -4.55
CA CYS A 228 9.02 0.54 -3.85
C CYS A 228 8.43 0.74 -2.45
N ALA A 229 7.26 0.19 -2.14
CA ALA A 229 6.60 0.39 -0.85
C ALA A 229 7.40 -0.15 0.34
N SER A 230 8.27 -1.14 0.10
CA SER A 230 9.17 -1.70 1.11
C SER A 230 10.38 -0.81 1.41
N TYR A 231 10.71 0.12 0.51
CA TYR A 231 11.98 0.86 0.55
C TYR A 231 11.82 2.38 0.62
N VAL A 232 10.69 2.93 0.17
CA VAL A 232 10.40 4.36 0.21
C VAL A 232 9.05 4.64 0.90
N PRO A 233 8.89 5.79 1.59
CA PRO A 233 7.66 6.14 2.28
C PRO A 233 6.42 6.17 1.36
N PRO A 234 5.21 6.08 1.93
CA PRO A 234 3.97 6.21 1.18
C PRO A 234 3.93 7.55 0.46
N SER A 235 3.92 7.50 -0.88
CA SER A 235 3.90 8.68 -1.73
C SER A 235 2.81 8.56 -2.79
N PHE A 236 2.39 9.69 -3.35
CA PHE A 236 1.63 9.67 -4.58
C PHE A 236 2.60 9.33 -5.71
N LEU A 237 2.30 8.32 -6.52
CA LEU A 237 3.16 7.91 -7.63
C LEU A 237 2.76 8.65 -8.90
N GLN A 238 3.75 9.13 -9.65
CA GLN A 238 3.53 9.75 -10.95
C GLN A 238 3.62 8.72 -12.07
N PHE A 239 2.58 8.65 -12.89
CA PHE A 239 2.62 7.94 -14.16
C PHE A 239 2.26 8.87 -15.34
N PRO A 240 2.93 8.78 -16.50
CA PRO A 240 3.94 7.78 -16.81
C PRO A 240 5.24 7.94 -16.00
N ASN A 241 5.85 6.81 -15.62
CA ASN A 241 7.15 6.82 -14.95
C ASN A 241 8.29 7.12 -15.96
N TYR A 242 9.55 7.06 -15.54
CA TYR A 242 10.69 7.36 -16.43
C TYR A 242 10.72 6.45 -17.67
N PHE A 243 10.28 5.20 -17.51
CA PHE A 243 10.18 4.23 -18.60
C PHE A 243 8.86 4.33 -19.36
N GLY A 244 7.94 5.24 -19.04
CA GLY A 244 6.69 5.35 -19.77
C GLY A 244 5.63 4.29 -19.42
N HIS A 245 5.82 3.50 -18.36
CA HIS A 245 4.74 2.65 -17.82
C HIS A 245 3.62 3.53 -17.30
N MET A 246 2.36 3.13 -17.48
CA MET A 246 1.19 3.96 -17.12
C MET A 246 0.57 3.59 -15.76
N ASP A 247 1.02 2.49 -15.17
CA ASP A 247 0.52 1.96 -13.91
C ASP A 247 1.63 1.25 -13.11
N ALA A 248 1.33 1.06 -11.82
CA ALA A 248 2.22 0.46 -10.85
C ALA A 248 2.48 -1.03 -11.11
N GLU A 249 1.53 -1.76 -11.68
CA GLU A 249 1.67 -3.21 -11.96
C GLU A 249 2.76 -3.44 -13.01
N THR A 250 2.65 -2.76 -14.15
CA THR A 250 3.64 -2.85 -15.24
C THR A 250 5.02 -2.31 -14.80
N ALA A 251 5.03 -1.30 -13.92
CA ALA A 251 6.27 -0.82 -13.32
C ALA A 251 6.93 -1.84 -12.40
N SER A 252 6.13 -2.62 -11.67
CA SER A 252 6.60 -3.67 -10.77
C SER A 252 7.28 -4.81 -11.52
N ASP A 253 6.72 -5.22 -12.66
CA ASP A 253 7.33 -6.25 -13.53
C ASP A 253 8.74 -5.86 -13.99
N GLY A 254 8.90 -4.61 -14.42
CA GLY A 254 10.19 -4.07 -14.84
C GLY A 254 11.19 -3.98 -13.69
N PHE A 255 10.72 -3.63 -12.50
CA PHE A 255 11.53 -3.55 -11.28
C PHE A 255 11.95 -4.93 -10.76
N GLY A 256 11.12 -5.96 -10.94
CA GLY A 256 11.33 -7.31 -10.38
C GLY A 256 12.70 -7.93 -10.69
N ARG A 257 13.35 -7.53 -11.79
CA ARG A 257 14.71 -7.96 -12.16
C ARG A 257 15.78 -7.57 -11.14
N PHE A 258 15.56 -6.51 -10.36
CA PHE A 258 16.48 -6.04 -9.33
C PHE A 258 16.18 -6.62 -7.95
N ARG A 259 15.07 -7.37 -7.79
CA ARG A 259 14.62 -7.87 -6.48
C ARG A 259 15.66 -8.76 -5.81
N ARG A 260 16.21 -9.75 -6.55
CA ARG A 260 17.29 -10.61 -6.02
C ARG A 260 18.52 -9.82 -5.60
N ILE A 261 18.84 -8.71 -6.28
CA ILE A 261 19.97 -7.85 -5.93
C ILE A 261 19.68 -7.11 -4.64
N LEU A 262 18.48 -6.53 -4.50
CA LEU A 262 18.05 -5.83 -3.30
C LEU A 262 17.94 -6.75 -2.08
N ASP A 263 17.51 -8.00 -2.27
CA ASP A 263 17.41 -9.00 -1.20
C ASP A 263 18.79 -9.51 -0.74
N THR A 264 19.78 -9.51 -1.66
CA THR A 264 21.15 -9.96 -1.37
C THR A 264 22.05 -8.83 -0.86
N ALA A 265 21.75 -7.58 -1.21
CA ALA A 265 22.56 -6.42 -0.84
C ALA A 265 22.39 -6.06 0.64
N LEU A 266 23.51 -5.83 1.33
CA LEU A 266 23.54 -5.27 2.69
C LEU A 266 23.73 -3.74 2.66
N ASN A 267 23.24 -3.05 3.70
CA ASN A 267 23.53 -1.65 4.03
C ASN A 267 23.29 -0.65 2.87
N ASP A 268 24.33 0.12 2.50
CA ASP A 268 24.28 1.27 1.61
C ASP A 268 23.90 0.92 0.16
N CYS A 269 24.26 -0.26 -0.33
CA CYS A 269 23.89 -0.65 -1.70
C CYS A 269 22.38 -0.82 -1.83
N ALA A 270 21.74 -1.57 -0.92
CA ALA A 270 20.29 -1.79 -0.95
C ALA A 270 19.54 -0.46 -0.86
N LEU A 271 20.01 0.46 -0.01
CA LEU A 271 19.42 1.78 0.19
C LEU A 271 19.57 2.69 -1.03
N LEU A 272 20.78 2.79 -1.60
CA LEU A 272 21.04 3.60 -2.80
C LEU A 272 20.32 3.04 -4.02
N LEU A 273 20.36 1.72 -4.19
CA LEU A 273 19.75 1.05 -5.34
C LEU A 273 18.23 1.16 -5.30
N SER A 274 17.60 0.90 -4.15
CA SER A 274 16.15 1.04 -4.03
C SER A 274 15.69 2.48 -4.31
N ARG A 275 16.38 3.50 -3.77
CA ARG A 275 16.04 4.90 -4.03
C ARG A 275 16.23 5.32 -5.48
N PHE A 276 17.37 4.93 -6.08
CA PHE A 276 17.63 5.19 -7.50
C PHE A 276 16.56 4.52 -8.38
N LEU A 277 16.28 3.23 -8.16
CA LEU A 277 15.28 2.51 -8.95
C LEU A 277 13.87 3.05 -8.71
N CYS A 278 13.50 3.39 -7.49
CA CYS A 278 12.18 3.94 -7.19
C CYS A 278 11.97 5.33 -7.78
N SER A 279 13.00 6.17 -7.87
CA SER A 279 12.92 7.43 -8.62
C SER A 279 12.59 7.24 -10.11
N LEU A 280 12.92 6.06 -10.68
CA LEU A 280 12.67 5.73 -12.08
C LEU A 280 11.34 4.99 -12.29
N TYR A 281 11.07 3.98 -11.46
CA TYR A 281 9.92 3.08 -11.60
C TYR A 281 8.67 3.59 -10.89
N GLY A 282 8.82 4.27 -9.77
CA GLY A 282 7.73 4.85 -8.96
C GLY A 282 8.06 6.26 -8.47
N PRO A 283 8.26 7.22 -9.39
CA PRO A 283 8.61 8.60 -9.01
C PRO A 283 7.50 9.27 -8.21
N THR A 284 7.88 10.14 -7.29
CA THR A 284 6.93 10.98 -6.55
C THR A 284 6.16 11.89 -7.50
N CYS A 285 4.85 12.00 -7.28
CA CYS A 285 3.95 12.91 -7.97
C CYS A 285 4.36 14.36 -7.73
N ARG A 286 4.74 15.04 -8.82
CA ARG A 286 4.95 16.50 -8.87
C ARG A 286 3.99 17.19 -9.83
N LYS A 287 3.02 16.45 -10.39
CA LYS A 287 2.06 16.92 -11.41
C LYS A 287 2.71 17.51 -12.67
N MET A 288 3.99 17.23 -12.91
CA MET A 288 4.71 17.62 -14.13
C MET A 288 4.45 16.60 -15.24
N VAL A 289 4.49 16.99 -16.53
CA VAL A 289 4.21 16.08 -17.67
C VAL A 289 5.17 14.87 -17.72
N LEU A 290 6.41 15.05 -17.25
CA LEU A 290 7.41 13.99 -17.10
C LEU A 290 7.90 13.97 -15.66
N PRO A 291 8.29 12.80 -15.12
CA PRO A 291 8.86 12.73 -13.78
C PRO A 291 10.27 13.35 -13.75
N VAL A 292 10.67 13.84 -12.58
CA VAL A 292 12.04 14.32 -12.34
C VAL A 292 12.98 13.11 -12.37
N PRO A 293 13.98 13.07 -13.27
CA PRO A 293 14.90 11.95 -13.36
C PRO A 293 15.92 11.99 -12.20
N PRO A 294 16.58 10.87 -11.86
CA PRO A 294 17.70 10.89 -10.93
C PRO A 294 18.88 11.70 -11.48
N CYS A 295 19.70 12.26 -10.59
CA CYS A 295 20.94 12.91 -10.95
C CYS A 295 22.01 11.87 -11.34
N ARG A 296 22.96 12.31 -12.17
CA ARG A 296 24.10 11.51 -12.61
C ARG A 296 24.93 10.99 -11.45
N GLU A 297 25.16 11.85 -10.46
CA GLU A 297 25.96 11.55 -9.27
C GLU A 297 25.32 10.42 -8.46
N LEU A 298 24.00 10.45 -8.26
CA LEU A 298 23.25 9.37 -7.60
C LEU A 298 23.41 8.05 -8.35
N CYS A 299 23.24 8.05 -9.68
CA CYS A 299 23.42 6.85 -10.49
C CYS A 299 24.83 6.28 -10.37
N GLN A 300 25.86 7.13 -10.49
CA GLN A 300 27.26 6.72 -10.42
C GLN A 300 27.62 6.16 -9.04
N GLN A 301 27.13 6.81 -7.98
CA GLN A 301 27.32 6.36 -6.61
C GLN A 301 26.65 5.00 -6.38
N THR A 302 25.39 4.84 -6.78
CA THR A 302 24.66 3.56 -6.70
C THR A 302 25.41 2.45 -7.44
N ARG A 303 25.81 2.70 -8.69
CA ARG A 303 26.56 1.72 -9.50
C ARG A 303 27.85 1.28 -8.80
N THR A 304 28.62 2.24 -8.32
CA THR A 304 29.91 1.97 -7.66
C THR A 304 29.73 1.19 -6.37
N ARG A 305 28.78 1.59 -5.52
CA ARG A 305 28.50 0.95 -4.23
C ARG A 305 27.92 -0.46 -4.38
N CYS A 306 27.13 -0.69 -5.43
CA CYS A 306 26.55 -2.00 -5.71
C CYS A 306 27.41 -2.90 -6.60
N GLN A 307 28.55 -2.41 -7.10
CA GLN A 307 29.39 -3.13 -8.06
C GLN A 307 29.75 -4.55 -7.57
N ARG A 308 30.17 -4.70 -6.31
CA ARG A 308 30.51 -6.02 -5.72
C ARG A 308 29.36 -7.01 -5.76
N VAL A 309 28.14 -6.56 -5.44
CA VAL A 309 26.94 -7.41 -5.44
C VAL A 309 26.54 -7.78 -6.87
N PHE A 310 26.62 -6.81 -7.79
CA PHE A 310 26.36 -7.03 -9.21
C PHE A 310 27.33 -8.06 -9.80
N ASP A 311 28.63 -7.95 -9.50
CA ASP A 311 29.65 -8.88 -9.97
C ASP A 311 29.47 -10.28 -9.37
N HIS A 312 29.18 -10.37 -8.06
CA HIS A 312 28.90 -11.63 -7.37
C HIS A 312 27.69 -12.35 -8.00
N LEU A 313 26.63 -11.62 -8.33
CA LEU A 313 25.42 -12.17 -8.96
C LEU A 313 25.55 -12.31 -10.49
N ARG A 314 26.73 -12.04 -11.08
CA ARG A 314 26.99 -11.98 -12.53
C ARG A 314 25.98 -11.11 -13.28
N PHE A 315 25.47 -10.08 -12.62
CA PHE A 315 24.49 -9.16 -13.16
C PHE A 315 25.19 -7.92 -13.72
N LYS A 316 25.05 -7.67 -15.02
CA LYS A 316 25.63 -6.48 -15.65
C LYS A 316 24.74 -5.25 -15.45
N TRP A 317 25.36 -4.10 -15.21
CA TRP A 317 24.62 -2.84 -15.12
C TRP A 317 23.87 -2.57 -16.44
N PRO A 318 22.55 -2.34 -16.42
CA PRO A 318 21.76 -2.19 -17.64
C PRO A 318 22.14 -0.96 -18.47
N LEU A 319 22.20 -1.10 -19.80
CA LEU A 319 22.57 -0.02 -20.73
C LEU A 319 21.58 1.16 -20.70
N ASN A 320 20.30 0.88 -20.47
CA ASN A 320 19.23 1.86 -20.29
C ASN A 320 19.30 2.62 -18.95
N LEU A 321 20.24 2.24 -18.07
CA LEU A 321 20.57 2.93 -16.82
C LEU A 321 21.97 3.56 -16.87
N ASN A 322 22.52 3.82 -18.06
CA ASN A 322 23.82 4.47 -18.18
C ASN A 322 23.80 5.86 -17.54
N CYS A 323 24.63 6.06 -16.51
CA CYS A 323 24.62 7.28 -15.72
C CYS A 323 24.92 8.56 -16.50
N GLN A 324 25.63 8.47 -17.64
CA GLN A 324 25.87 9.63 -18.50
C GLN A 324 24.60 10.23 -19.09
N GLN A 325 23.51 9.46 -19.15
CA GLN A 325 22.20 9.91 -19.66
C GLN A 325 21.44 10.78 -18.66
N PHE A 326 21.82 10.76 -17.39
CA PHE A 326 21.21 11.58 -16.36
C PHE A 326 21.88 12.96 -16.28
N PRO A 327 21.10 14.01 -15.93
CA PRO A 327 21.63 15.36 -15.74
C PRO A 327 22.59 15.42 -14.56
N ARG A 328 23.58 16.32 -14.61
CA ARG A 328 24.41 16.60 -13.43
C ARG A 328 23.62 17.44 -12.43
N LYS A 329 23.94 17.27 -11.16
CA LYS A 329 23.41 18.12 -10.09
C LYS A 329 23.68 19.61 -10.41
N GLY A 330 22.61 20.41 -10.41
CA GLY A 330 22.68 21.86 -10.66
C GLY A 330 22.50 22.30 -12.12
N GLU A 331 22.55 21.40 -13.11
CA GLU A 331 22.28 21.75 -14.52
C GLU A 331 20.77 21.89 -14.78
N VAL A 332 20.00 20.89 -14.37
CA VAL A 332 18.53 20.86 -14.44
C VAL A 332 17.99 20.14 -13.20
N PRO A 333 16.70 20.34 -12.83
CA PRO A 333 16.10 19.64 -11.69
C PRO A 333 16.24 18.12 -11.84
N CYS A 334 16.89 17.49 -10.87
CA CYS A 334 17.07 16.05 -10.80
C CYS A 334 17.05 15.56 -9.35
N TYR A 335 16.71 14.28 -9.16
CA TYR A 335 16.67 13.63 -7.86
C TYR A 335 18.08 13.09 -7.52
N ASP A 336 18.78 13.74 -6.60
CA ASP A 336 20.13 13.36 -6.17
C ASP A 336 20.15 12.30 -5.06
N GLY A 337 18.98 11.93 -4.54
CA GLY A 337 18.87 11.00 -3.43
C GLY A 337 19.52 11.52 -2.15
N PRO A 338 19.43 10.77 -1.05
CA PRO A 338 20.22 11.01 0.13
C PRO A 338 21.66 10.59 -0.10
N SER A 339 22.55 11.53 0.11
CA SER A 339 23.98 11.31 0.27
C SER A 339 24.25 10.23 1.32
N THR A 340 24.54 9.01 0.90
CA THR A 340 25.24 8.03 1.76
C THR A 340 26.73 8.38 1.72
N GLY A 341 27.20 9.12 2.72
CA GLY A 341 28.63 9.30 2.99
C GLY A 341 29.13 10.74 3.10
N VAL A 342 28.29 11.74 2.90
CA VAL A 342 28.44 13.06 3.55
C VAL A 342 27.00 13.52 3.72
N ILE A 343 26.51 13.66 4.95
CA ILE A 343 25.43 14.62 5.21
C ILE A 343 25.75 15.82 4.33
N ALA A 344 24.86 16.29 3.46
CA ALA A 344 25.08 17.63 2.91
C ALA A 344 25.20 18.51 4.16
N LYS A 345 26.43 18.87 4.57
CA LYS A 345 26.65 19.64 5.78
C LYS A 345 25.66 20.78 5.66
N PRO A 346 24.68 20.96 6.57
CA PRO A 346 24.06 22.25 6.77
C PRO A 346 25.19 23.26 6.61
N GLN A 347 25.11 24.08 5.57
CA GLN A 347 26.01 25.22 5.46
C GLN A 347 25.84 25.96 6.79
N PRO A 348 26.87 26.04 7.65
CA PRO A 348 26.73 26.71 8.93
C PRO A 348 26.21 28.12 8.62
N GLY A 349 25.00 28.44 9.10
CA GLY A 349 24.40 29.76 8.89
C GLY A 349 23.23 29.89 7.90
N LYS A 350 22.66 28.81 7.33
CA LYS A 350 21.35 28.90 6.63
C LYS A 350 20.18 28.41 7.50
N CYS A 351 20.12 28.89 8.73
CA CYS A 351 18.87 28.82 9.49
C CYS A 351 17.80 29.63 8.76
N GLN A 352 16.57 29.14 8.76
CA GLN A 352 15.43 29.86 8.24
C GLN A 352 14.29 29.86 9.24
N SER A 353 13.41 30.86 9.14
CA SER A 353 12.21 30.96 9.96
C SER A 353 11.29 29.78 9.73
N LEU A 354 10.91 29.11 10.81
CA LEU A 354 9.96 28.01 10.78
C LEU A 354 8.59 28.53 10.34
N SER A 355 8.15 28.12 9.16
CA SER A 355 6.88 28.53 8.54
C SER A 355 5.89 27.37 8.36
N ILE A 356 6.31 26.13 8.68
CA ILE A 356 5.46 24.93 8.53
C ILE A 356 4.28 25.00 9.53
N PRO A 357 3.02 25.04 9.09
CA PRO A 357 1.86 25.17 9.98
C PRO A 357 1.75 24.06 11.03
N PHE A 358 2.14 22.83 10.66
CA PHE A 358 2.21 21.67 11.56
C PHE A 358 3.17 21.89 12.74
N CYS A 359 4.17 22.75 12.58
CA CYS A 359 5.22 22.99 13.56
C CYS A 359 5.08 24.31 14.30
N LYS A 360 3.91 24.95 14.28
CA LYS A 360 3.70 26.26 14.91
C LYS A 360 3.90 26.25 16.44
N ASN A 361 3.64 25.12 17.10
CA ASN A 361 3.61 25.00 18.56
C ASN A 361 4.86 24.33 19.17
N VAL A 362 5.98 24.32 18.45
CA VAL A 362 7.25 23.73 18.93
C VAL A 362 8.10 24.79 19.64
N PRO A 363 9.03 24.41 20.54
CA PRO A 363 9.76 25.35 21.39
C PRO A 363 10.91 26.08 20.68
N TYR A 364 10.96 26.03 19.34
CA TYR A 364 11.98 26.67 18.53
C TYR A 364 11.34 27.33 17.30
N ASN A 365 11.90 28.45 16.87
CA ASN A 365 11.40 29.24 15.75
C ASN A 365 12.31 29.16 14.51
N MET A 366 13.53 28.62 14.64
CA MET A 366 14.50 28.47 13.57
C MET A 366 14.66 27.00 13.18
N THR A 367 14.66 26.73 11.89
CA THR A 367 14.89 25.38 11.34
C THR A 367 16.03 25.37 10.33
N THR A 368 16.61 24.19 10.10
CA THR A 368 17.69 23.96 9.14
C THR A 368 17.32 22.82 8.20
N PHE A 369 17.80 22.90 6.97
CA PHE A 369 17.55 21.92 5.91
C PHE A 369 18.88 21.51 5.27
N PRO A 370 19.01 20.25 4.78
CA PRO A 370 17.95 19.26 4.62
C PRO A 370 17.51 18.59 5.94
N ASN A 371 16.25 18.14 5.99
CA ASN A 371 15.68 17.46 7.17
C ASN A 371 16.00 15.95 7.17
N PHE A 372 15.49 15.20 8.16
CA PHE A 372 15.71 13.73 8.28
C PHE A 372 15.25 12.95 7.05
N PHE A 373 14.21 13.44 6.38
CA PHE A 373 13.64 12.86 5.16
C PHE A 373 14.26 13.44 3.88
N ILE A 374 15.29 14.30 4.02
CA ILE A 374 16.04 14.95 2.94
C ILE A 374 15.17 15.84 2.06
N HIS A 375 14.09 16.38 2.63
CA HIS A 375 13.49 17.57 2.02
C HIS A 375 14.50 18.69 2.03
N THR A 376 14.52 19.50 0.98
CA THR A 376 15.43 20.63 0.85
C THR A 376 14.76 21.97 1.15
N THR A 377 13.43 22.00 1.18
CA THR A 377 12.65 23.19 1.53
C THR A 377 11.52 22.86 2.51
N GLN A 378 11.04 23.90 3.22
CA GLN A 378 9.92 23.77 4.15
C GLN A 378 8.61 23.43 3.44
N GLU A 379 8.42 23.90 2.22
CA GLU A 379 7.21 23.63 1.42
C GLU A 379 7.09 22.14 1.10
N GLU A 380 8.19 21.49 0.71
CA GLU A 380 8.21 20.04 0.47
C GLU A 380 7.89 19.26 1.75
N ALA A 381 8.56 19.60 2.85
CA ALA A 381 8.32 18.97 4.15
C ALA A 381 6.91 19.22 4.68
N SER A 382 6.36 20.42 4.48
CA SER A 382 5.01 20.82 4.90
C SER A 382 3.94 19.96 4.23
N LEU A 383 4.06 19.72 2.92
CA LEU A 383 3.10 18.89 2.17
C LEU A 383 3.04 17.45 2.66
N GLU A 384 4.17 16.90 3.11
CA GLU A 384 4.21 15.53 3.65
C GLU A 384 3.73 15.47 5.10
N VAL A 385 4.28 16.31 5.98
CA VAL A 385 3.96 16.29 7.42
C VAL A 385 2.50 16.68 7.68
N HIS A 386 1.89 17.53 6.86
CA HIS A 386 0.48 17.92 6.99
C HIS A 386 -0.48 16.73 6.85
N GLN A 387 -0.06 15.63 6.21
CA GLN A 387 -0.87 14.41 6.17
C GLN A 387 -1.04 13.75 7.56
N LEU A 388 -0.23 14.14 8.54
CA LEU A 388 -0.26 13.67 9.92
C LEU A 388 -1.11 14.56 10.84
N TRP A 389 -1.74 15.62 10.32
CA TRP A 389 -2.61 16.51 11.10
C TRP A 389 -3.68 15.77 11.93
N PRO A 390 -4.31 14.67 11.45
CA PRO A 390 -5.24 13.90 12.28
C PRO A 390 -4.64 13.39 13.60
N LEU A 391 -3.32 13.20 13.71
CA LEU A 391 -2.67 12.80 14.96
C LEU A 391 -2.61 13.96 15.98
N VAL A 392 -2.40 15.17 15.48
CA VAL A 392 -2.39 16.40 16.28
C VAL A 392 -3.82 16.72 16.75
N ASP A 393 -4.79 16.65 15.84
CA ASP A 393 -6.20 16.91 16.13
C ASP A 393 -6.75 15.96 17.19
N ARG A 394 -6.39 14.67 17.09
CA ARG A 394 -6.76 13.64 18.07
C ARG A 394 -5.92 13.68 19.36
N LYS A 395 -4.92 14.55 19.44
CA LYS A 395 -4.07 14.78 20.63
C LYS A 395 -3.53 13.48 21.24
N CYS A 396 -3.17 12.52 20.39
CA CYS A 396 -2.75 11.18 20.81
C CYS A 396 -1.48 11.16 21.66
N SER A 397 -0.64 12.18 21.55
CA SER A 397 0.46 12.44 22.47
C SER A 397 0.65 13.94 22.60
N ARG A 398 1.05 14.40 23.79
CA ARG A 398 1.46 15.81 23.99
C ARG A 398 2.71 16.15 23.17
N ASP A 399 3.50 15.16 22.80
CA ASP A 399 4.79 15.32 22.13
C ASP A 399 4.70 15.10 20.61
N VAL A 400 3.49 14.90 20.05
CA VAL A 400 3.31 14.51 18.64
C VAL A 400 3.84 15.55 17.66
N GLU A 401 3.49 16.83 17.84
CA GLU A 401 4.01 17.93 17.00
C GLU A 401 5.53 18.02 17.13
N PHE A 402 6.05 18.02 18.37
CA PHE A 402 7.49 18.14 18.64
C PHE A 402 8.31 17.01 18.00
N PHE A 403 7.88 15.76 18.15
CA PHE A 403 8.55 14.60 17.56
C PHE A 403 8.60 14.69 16.04
N PHE A 404 7.47 14.91 15.37
CA PHE A 404 7.46 14.97 13.91
C PHE A 404 8.22 16.21 13.40
N CYS A 405 8.12 17.35 14.07
CA CYS A 405 8.88 18.54 13.69
C CYS A 405 10.37 18.38 13.91
N SER A 406 10.83 17.64 14.93
CA SER A 406 12.26 17.31 15.07
C SER A 406 12.84 16.54 13.87
N LEU A 407 11.99 15.89 13.07
CA LEU A 407 12.38 15.15 11.87
C LEU A 407 12.12 15.94 10.57
N TYR A 408 10.97 16.62 10.47
CA TYR A 408 10.52 17.34 9.26
C TYR A 408 10.97 18.80 9.20
N ALA A 409 11.22 19.42 10.35
CA ALA A 409 11.65 20.80 10.46
C ALA A 409 12.59 20.92 11.66
N PRO A 410 13.75 20.24 11.64
CA PRO A 410 14.59 20.11 12.81
C PRO A 410 15.08 21.48 13.28
N MET A 411 15.31 21.61 14.58
CA MET A 411 15.77 22.86 15.16
C MET A 411 17.14 23.26 14.59
N CYS A 412 17.34 24.54 14.33
CA CYS A 412 18.65 25.03 13.91
C CYS A 412 19.61 24.97 15.11
N THR A 413 20.75 24.31 14.93
CA THR A 413 21.82 24.22 15.94
C THR A 413 23.16 24.53 15.29
N THR A 414 24.21 24.67 16.11
CA THR A 414 25.59 24.79 15.63
C THR A 414 26.20 23.45 15.18
N LEU A 415 25.47 22.34 15.31
CA LEU A 415 25.94 21.02 14.91
C LEU A 415 25.97 20.88 13.39
N ASP A 416 26.95 20.13 12.90
CA ASP A 416 27.08 19.72 11.49
C ASP A 416 25.89 18.87 11.02
N THR A 417 25.07 18.34 11.92
CA THR A 417 23.84 17.62 11.61
C THR A 417 22.75 18.00 12.58
N PRO A 418 21.50 18.17 12.13
CA PRO A 418 20.41 18.41 13.08
C PRO A 418 20.25 17.20 14.01
N PRO A 419 20.13 17.43 15.33
CA PRO A 419 20.04 16.33 16.29
C PRO A 419 18.72 15.56 16.11
N LEU A 420 18.81 14.23 16.16
CA LEU A 420 17.64 13.34 16.05
C LEU A 420 16.82 13.34 17.35
N PRO A 421 15.51 13.01 17.30
CA PRO A 421 14.74 12.79 18.52
C PRO A 421 15.34 11.64 19.34
N CYS A 422 15.33 11.77 20.66
CA CYS A 422 15.69 10.65 21.53
C CYS A 422 14.69 9.50 21.36
N ARG A 423 15.16 8.25 21.55
CA ARG A 423 14.34 7.04 21.45
C ARG A 423 13.14 7.08 22.38
N GLU A 424 13.32 7.63 23.57
CA GLU A 424 12.29 7.80 24.59
C GLU A 424 11.17 8.70 24.10
N LEU A 425 11.50 9.83 23.44
CA LEU A 425 10.53 10.72 22.81
C LEU A 425 9.74 9.98 21.71
N CYS A 426 10.43 9.24 20.84
CA CYS A 426 9.77 8.42 19.81
C CYS A 426 8.79 7.42 20.44
N LEU A 427 9.22 6.69 21.46
CA LEU A 427 8.40 5.69 22.14
C LEU A 427 7.16 6.33 22.80
N ARG A 428 7.29 7.50 23.42
CA ARG A 428 6.14 8.23 23.99
C ARG A 428 5.11 8.60 22.93
N VAL A 429 5.55 9.07 21.76
CA VAL A 429 4.63 9.41 20.66
C VAL A 429 4.05 8.16 20.00
N LYS A 430 4.87 7.14 19.75
CA LYS A 430 4.43 5.87 19.16
C LYS A 430 3.34 5.19 20.01
N ARG A 431 3.50 5.15 21.34
CA ARG A 431 2.52 4.54 22.26
C ARG A 431 1.10 5.09 22.09
N GLY A 432 0.96 6.41 21.98
CA GLY A 432 -0.35 7.04 21.81
C GLY A 432 -0.84 7.12 20.36
N CYS A 433 0.07 7.43 19.42
CA CYS A 433 -0.31 7.80 18.07
C CYS A 433 -0.29 6.65 17.06
N ALA A 434 0.40 5.53 17.34
CA ALA A 434 0.36 4.36 16.46
C ALA A 434 -1.05 3.79 16.34
N VAL A 435 -1.82 3.80 17.43
CA VAL A 435 -3.22 3.36 17.46
C VAL A 435 -4.10 4.26 16.60
N VAL A 436 -3.94 5.58 16.69
CA VAL A 436 -4.69 6.53 15.85
C VAL A 436 -4.36 6.34 14.36
N LEU A 437 -3.10 6.10 14.01
CA LEU A 437 -2.74 5.77 12.62
C LEU A 437 -3.46 4.50 12.13
N LYS A 438 -3.58 3.47 12.97
CA LYS A 438 -4.29 2.22 12.64
C LYS A 438 -5.77 2.48 12.32
N VAL A 439 -6.46 3.35 13.07
CA VAL A 439 -7.86 3.77 12.79
C VAL A 439 -8.01 4.39 11.40
N PHE A 440 -7.02 5.14 10.94
CA PHE A 440 -6.99 5.72 9.59
C PHE A 440 -6.45 4.77 8.51
N ARG A 441 -6.36 3.45 8.80
CA ARG A 441 -5.76 2.42 7.94
C ARG A 441 -4.32 2.75 7.51
N ARG A 442 -3.56 3.39 8.40
CA ARG A 442 -2.13 3.70 8.25
C ARG A 442 -1.34 2.93 9.30
N ARG A 443 -0.06 2.66 9.01
CA ARG A 443 0.85 1.97 9.93
C ARG A 443 1.94 2.91 10.40
N TRP A 444 2.50 2.64 11.58
CA TRP A 444 3.74 3.28 11.99
C TRP A 444 4.85 2.88 11.02
N LEU A 445 5.51 3.86 10.40
CA LEU A 445 6.47 3.60 9.33
C LEU A 445 7.75 2.95 9.89
N SER A 446 8.35 2.04 9.14
CA SER A 446 9.63 1.42 9.50
C SER A 446 10.79 2.43 9.53
N THR A 447 10.69 3.54 8.78
CA THR A 447 11.61 4.69 8.87
C THR A 447 11.53 5.42 10.21
N LEU A 448 10.41 5.31 10.92
CA LEU A 448 10.16 5.87 12.25
C LEU A 448 10.33 4.83 13.37
N ALA A 449 10.87 3.65 13.08
CA ALA A 449 11.15 2.63 14.09
C ALA A 449 12.05 3.22 15.19
N CYS A 450 11.57 3.23 16.43
CA CYS A 450 12.20 3.98 17.52
C CYS A 450 13.60 3.45 17.85
N GLU A 451 13.87 2.20 17.50
CA GLU A 451 15.16 1.53 17.61
C GLU A 451 16.26 2.21 16.78
N LYS A 452 15.87 3.01 15.77
CA LYS A 452 16.78 3.80 14.93
C LYS A 452 17.22 5.11 15.57
N PHE A 453 16.59 5.51 16.68
CA PHE A 453 16.91 6.75 17.37
C PHE A 453 17.87 6.49 18.54
N PRO A 454 18.76 7.45 18.84
CA PRO A 454 19.70 7.37 19.96
C PRO A 454 18.97 7.26 21.31
N LEU A 455 19.55 6.50 22.23
CA LEU A 455 19.12 6.51 23.63
C LEU A 455 19.72 7.74 24.29
N ARG A 456 19.01 8.35 25.25
CA ARG A 456 19.55 9.50 25.96
C ARG A 456 20.85 9.18 26.72
N GLU A 457 20.96 7.95 27.18
CA GLU A 457 22.10 7.45 27.97
C GLU A 457 23.26 6.93 27.09
N SER A 458 23.11 6.86 25.76
CA SER A 458 24.16 6.33 24.89
C SER A 458 25.29 7.31 24.57
N GLY A 459 25.22 8.55 25.08
CA GLY A 459 26.22 9.60 24.84
C GLY A 459 26.11 10.31 23.48
N GLU A 460 25.16 9.90 22.63
CA GLU A 460 24.84 10.58 21.37
C GLU A 460 23.89 11.76 21.62
N VAL A 461 24.15 12.91 20.97
CA VAL A 461 23.31 14.11 21.12
C VAL A 461 21.95 13.90 20.46
N CYS A 462 20.88 13.98 21.25
CA CYS A 462 19.50 13.83 20.78
C CYS A 462 18.57 14.88 21.43
N VAL A 463 17.43 15.13 20.78
CA VAL A 463 16.43 16.09 21.29
C VAL A 463 15.31 15.39 22.04
N ASP A 464 15.01 15.92 23.22
CA ASP A 464 13.80 15.63 23.97
C ASP A 464 13.18 16.94 24.45
N ARG A 465 11.90 16.92 24.86
CA ARG A 465 11.31 18.07 25.53
C ARG A 465 11.98 18.26 26.90
N PRO A 466 12.21 19.51 27.34
CA PRO A 466 12.65 19.77 28.71
C PRO A 466 11.67 19.11 29.68
N GLN A 467 12.19 18.31 30.62
CA GLN A 467 11.39 17.78 31.71
C GLN A 467 10.92 18.97 32.55
N GLU A 468 9.65 19.37 32.43
CA GLU A 468 8.99 20.02 33.56
C GLU A 468 9.07 19.01 34.70
N THR A 469 9.84 19.36 35.72
CA THR A 469 10.08 18.59 36.93
C THR A 469 8.81 17.88 37.37
N SER A 470 8.97 16.59 37.63
CA SER A 470 8.01 15.51 37.89
C SER A 470 7.05 15.71 39.08
N GLN A 471 6.66 16.94 39.41
CA GLN A 471 5.77 17.27 40.52
C GLN A 471 4.53 18.10 40.11
N LEU A 472 4.47 18.64 38.88
CA LEU A 472 3.28 19.35 38.37
C LEU A 472 2.49 18.58 37.29
N ALA A 473 3.02 17.45 36.81
CA ALA A 473 2.34 16.60 35.83
C ALA A 473 1.22 15.71 36.42
N ILE A 474 1.15 15.57 37.76
CA ILE A 474 0.10 14.81 38.45
C ILE A 474 -1.22 15.61 38.48
N SER A 475 -1.18 16.94 38.51
CA SER A 475 -2.39 17.78 38.63
C SER A 475 -3.07 18.09 37.29
N GLN A 476 -2.37 17.96 36.15
CA GLN A 476 -2.94 18.18 34.81
C GLN A 476 -3.32 16.90 34.06
N SER A 477 -2.96 15.71 34.57
CA SER A 477 -3.52 14.43 34.11
C SER A 477 -4.96 14.23 34.61
N GLN A 478 -5.32 14.82 35.76
CA GLN A 478 -6.67 14.79 36.33
C GLN A 478 -7.69 15.66 35.59
N LYS A 479 -7.28 16.64 34.77
CA LYS A 479 -8.20 17.52 34.01
C LYS A 479 -8.55 17.04 32.59
N ARG A 480 -8.00 15.90 32.14
CA ARG A 480 -8.38 15.25 30.87
C ARG A 480 -8.61 13.74 31.05
N GLY A 481 -8.98 13.30 32.25
CA GLY A 481 -9.49 11.95 32.46
C GLY A 481 -10.84 11.83 31.78
N GLY A 482 -11.02 10.80 30.95
CA GLY A 482 -12.35 10.44 30.46
C GLY A 482 -13.35 10.36 31.61
N LYS A 483 -14.61 10.67 31.35
CA LYS A 483 -15.69 10.52 32.33
C LYS A 483 -15.72 9.05 32.74
N CYS A 484 -15.61 8.80 34.03
CA CYS A 484 -15.83 7.46 34.54
C CYS A 484 -17.32 7.23 34.75
N GLU A 485 -17.79 6.08 34.29
CA GLU A 485 -19.16 5.65 34.39
C GLU A 485 -19.22 4.17 34.75
N ALA A 486 -20.38 3.73 35.27
CA ALA A 486 -20.59 2.34 35.63
C ALA A 486 -20.49 1.47 34.36
N LEU A 487 -19.77 0.37 34.46
CA LEU A 487 -19.64 -0.60 33.37
C LEU A 487 -21.00 -1.26 33.11
N ALA A 488 -21.65 -0.85 32.03
CA ALA A 488 -22.97 -1.28 31.61
C ALA A 488 -22.95 -2.31 30.47
N ALA A 489 -21.79 -2.53 29.84
CA ALA A 489 -21.61 -3.48 28.75
C ALA A 489 -21.95 -4.93 29.19
N PRO A 490 -22.98 -5.58 28.60
CA PRO A 490 -23.43 -6.90 29.06
C PRO A 490 -22.38 -8.00 28.98
N ILE A 491 -21.45 -7.90 28.02
CA ILE A 491 -20.34 -8.84 27.84
C ILE A 491 -19.32 -8.78 28.98
N CYS A 492 -19.30 -7.68 29.76
CA CYS A 492 -18.32 -7.42 30.81
C CYS A 492 -18.87 -7.55 32.23
N LYS A 493 -19.99 -8.25 32.43
CA LYS A 493 -20.60 -8.40 33.77
C LYS A 493 -19.72 -9.15 34.79
N ASP A 494 -18.87 -10.06 34.31
CA ASP A 494 -18.07 -10.95 35.15
C ASP A 494 -16.59 -10.54 35.28
N VAL A 495 -16.24 -9.28 34.94
CA VAL A 495 -14.87 -8.76 35.10
C VAL A 495 -14.65 -8.17 36.50
N ASN A 496 -13.39 -8.06 36.92
CA ASN A 496 -13.00 -7.65 38.28
C ASN A 496 -12.98 -6.13 38.52
N TYR A 497 -13.75 -5.35 37.75
CA TYR A 497 -13.89 -3.91 37.92
C TYR A 497 -15.29 -3.45 37.50
N THR A 498 -15.80 -2.42 38.16
CA THR A 498 -17.20 -1.96 38.04
C THR A 498 -17.34 -0.62 37.34
N MET A 499 -16.22 0.09 37.11
CA MET A 499 -16.19 1.43 36.52
C MET A 499 -15.30 1.42 35.27
N THR A 500 -15.79 2.02 34.19
CA THR A 500 -15.02 2.20 32.94
C THR A 500 -14.90 3.68 32.61
N MET A 501 -13.94 4.04 31.75
CA MET A 501 -13.76 5.43 31.29
C MET A 501 -14.20 5.61 29.84
N VAL A 502 -14.92 6.70 29.59
CA VAL A 502 -15.24 7.20 28.26
C VAL A 502 -14.61 8.59 28.04
N PRO A 503 -13.98 8.88 26.89
CA PRO A 503 -13.88 7.98 25.75
C PRO A 503 -12.87 6.84 26.02
N ASN A 504 -13.16 5.64 25.54
CA ASN A 504 -12.33 4.44 25.77
C ASN A 504 -11.00 4.48 24.96
N LEU A 505 -10.19 3.41 24.96
CA LEU A 505 -8.93 3.34 24.17
C LEU A 505 -9.10 3.53 22.66
N PHE A 506 -10.31 3.26 22.14
CA PHE A 506 -10.69 3.45 20.73
C PHE A 506 -11.41 4.79 20.48
N ASN A 507 -11.52 5.61 21.52
CA ASN A 507 -12.19 6.91 21.53
C ASN A 507 -13.71 6.86 21.28
N HIS A 508 -14.37 5.75 21.64
CA HIS A 508 -15.83 5.70 21.68
C HIS A 508 -16.33 6.57 22.83
N SER A 509 -17.24 7.50 22.54
CA SER A 509 -17.75 8.46 23.53
C SER A 509 -18.79 7.85 24.47
N THR A 510 -19.34 6.67 24.13
CA THR A 510 -20.30 5.93 24.94
C THR A 510 -20.00 4.43 24.91
N GLN A 511 -20.46 3.71 25.94
CA GLN A 511 -20.32 2.26 26.00
C GLN A 511 -21.13 1.53 24.92
N GLU A 512 -22.25 2.09 24.46
CA GLU A 512 -23.08 1.53 23.40
C GLU A 512 -22.34 1.57 22.06
N GLN A 513 -21.68 2.70 21.75
CA GLN A 513 -20.84 2.82 20.58
C GLN A 513 -19.71 1.78 20.64
N ALA A 514 -19.04 1.67 21.79
CA ALA A 514 -17.99 0.68 21.97
C ALA A 514 -18.49 -0.75 21.80
N ALA A 515 -19.65 -1.09 22.36
CA ALA A 515 -20.26 -2.41 22.25
C ALA A 515 -20.65 -2.76 20.81
N SER A 516 -21.10 -1.78 20.03
CA SER A 516 -21.48 -1.97 18.61
C SER A 516 -20.28 -2.20 17.69
N GLU A 517 -19.10 -1.70 18.07
CA GLU A 517 -17.85 -1.85 17.30
C GLU A 517 -17.00 -3.06 17.72
N ILE A 518 -17.40 -3.79 18.76
CA ILE A 518 -16.79 -5.09 19.08
C ILE A 518 -17.05 -6.02 17.90
N HIS A 519 -15.98 -6.36 17.18
CA HIS A 519 -16.09 -6.99 15.87
C HIS A 519 -16.93 -8.29 15.94
N PRO A 520 -17.81 -8.56 14.95
CA PRO A 520 -18.70 -9.72 14.96
C PRO A 520 -18.00 -11.07 15.14
N SER A 521 -16.72 -11.21 14.76
CA SER A 521 -15.94 -12.45 15.03
C SER A 521 -15.64 -12.69 16.51
N PHE A 522 -15.67 -11.67 17.37
CA PHE A 522 -15.64 -11.80 18.83
C PHE A 522 -17.01 -12.16 19.41
N TYR A 523 -18.10 -11.76 18.74
CA TYR A 523 -19.48 -11.89 19.22
C TYR A 523 -20.19 -13.18 18.73
N PHE A 524 -19.86 -13.66 17.53
CA PHE A 524 -20.41 -14.86 16.90
C PHE A 524 -19.45 -16.05 16.91
N GLY A 525 -18.31 -15.93 17.58
CA GLY A 525 -17.43 -17.05 17.90
C GLY A 525 -18.11 -18.01 18.89
N LEU A 526 -19.07 -18.79 18.39
CA LEU A 526 -19.63 -19.94 19.06
C LEU A 526 -18.46 -20.79 19.60
N ARG A 527 -18.29 -20.72 20.94
CA ARG A 527 -17.44 -21.57 21.80
C ARG A 527 -15.97 -21.17 22.10
N CYS A 528 -15.60 -19.88 22.14
CA CYS A 528 -14.47 -19.47 23.02
C CYS A 528 -14.96 -18.83 24.33
N GLU A 529 -15.72 -19.58 25.12
CA GLU A 529 -16.15 -19.18 26.46
C GLU A 529 -14.96 -19.28 27.44
N SER A 530 -14.13 -18.23 27.47
CA SER A 530 -13.02 -18.10 28.41
C SER A 530 -13.14 -16.78 29.16
N ARG A 531 -13.09 -16.82 30.50
CA ARG A 531 -13.02 -15.61 31.34
C ARG A 531 -11.86 -14.69 30.94
N GLU A 532 -10.77 -15.25 30.42
CA GLU A 532 -9.64 -14.47 29.90
C GLU A 532 -9.97 -13.73 28.61
N MET A 533 -10.79 -14.31 27.71
CA MET A 533 -11.25 -13.65 26.50
C MET A 533 -12.17 -12.48 26.85
N THR A 534 -13.11 -12.69 27.78
CA THR A 534 -13.96 -11.63 28.33
C THR A 534 -13.11 -10.51 28.94
N LEU A 535 -12.18 -10.85 29.83
CA LEU A 535 -11.29 -9.86 30.46
C LEU A 535 -10.47 -9.08 29.41
N PHE A 536 -9.99 -9.74 28.36
CA PHE A 536 -9.20 -9.11 27.30
C PHE A 536 -10.03 -8.13 26.47
N VAL A 537 -11.21 -8.54 26.00
CA VAL A 537 -12.11 -7.66 25.23
C VAL A 537 -12.57 -6.47 26.08
N CYS A 538 -12.91 -6.72 27.35
CA CYS A 538 -13.33 -5.68 28.27
C CYS A 538 -12.20 -4.70 28.61
N ALA A 539 -10.97 -5.16 28.83
CA ALA A 539 -9.83 -4.28 29.05
C ALA A 539 -9.48 -3.41 27.83
N LEU A 540 -9.84 -3.83 26.61
CA LEU A 540 -9.65 -3.06 25.38
C LEU A 540 -10.77 -2.03 25.16
N TYR A 541 -12.03 -2.48 25.18
CA TYR A 541 -13.19 -1.66 24.80
C TYR A 541 -13.83 -0.93 25.97
N PHE A 542 -13.63 -1.41 27.19
CA PHE A 542 -14.19 -0.86 28.42
C PHE A 542 -13.12 -0.86 29.53
N PRO A 543 -11.98 -0.18 29.33
CA PRO A 543 -10.88 -0.21 30.29
C PRO A 543 -11.34 0.28 31.67
N PRO A 544 -10.74 -0.21 32.77
CA PRO A 544 -11.06 0.29 34.10
C PRO A 544 -10.84 1.80 34.20
N CYS A 545 -11.73 2.47 34.94
CA CYS A 545 -11.58 3.87 35.26
C CYS A 545 -10.27 4.13 36.03
N GLY A 546 -9.46 5.10 35.57
CA GLY A 546 -8.22 5.52 36.23
C GLY A 546 -7.03 5.61 35.28
N MET A 547 -5.86 5.13 35.73
CA MET A 547 -4.66 5.01 34.89
C MET A 547 -4.97 4.16 33.63
N PRO A 548 -4.32 4.41 32.47
CA PRO A 548 -4.63 3.70 31.23
C PRO A 548 -4.13 2.25 31.30
N TYR A 549 -4.91 1.39 31.93
CA TYR A 549 -4.61 -0.03 32.02
C TYR A 549 -4.91 -0.68 30.66
N GLN A 550 -3.85 -1.14 30.00
CA GLN A 550 -3.94 -1.99 28.81
C GLN A 550 -3.93 -3.47 29.25
N PRO A 551 -4.43 -4.40 28.41
CA PRO A 551 -4.18 -5.81 28.62
C PRO A 551 -2.68 -6.10 28.69
N CYS A 552 -2.27 -7.03 29.55
CA CYS A 552 -0.91 -7.53 29.55
C CYS A 552 -0.68 -8.38 28.28
N ARG A 553 0.55 -8.37 27.77
CA ARG A 553 0.99 -9.25 26.67
C ARG A 553 0.64 -10.71 26.95
N GLU A 554 0.87 -11.14 28.18
CA GLU A 554 0.62 -12.49 28.65
C GLU A 554 -0.87 -12.87 28.57
N LEU A 555 -1.78 -11.90 28.84
CA LEU A 555 -3.23 -12.11 28.65
C LEU A 555 -3.57 -12.28 27.17
N CYS A 556 -3.06 -11.38 26.32
CA CYS A 556 -3.28 -11.43 24.88
C CYS A 556 -2.83 -12.77 24.29
N GLU A 557 -1.61 -13.22 24.61
CA GLU A 557 -1.05 -14.47 24.09
C GLU A 557 -1.83 -15.70 24.54
N ARG A 558 -2.32 -15.73 25.78
CA ARG A 558 -3.14 -16.84 26.28
C ARG A 558 -4.48 -16.89 25.56
N VAL A 559 -5.14 -15.75 25.39
CA VAL A 559 -6.41 -15.64 24.64
C VAL A 559 -6.19 -16.03 23.18
N LYS A 560 -5.15 -15.52 22.53
CA LYS A 560 -4.78 -15.87 21.16
C LYS A 560 -4.56 -17.36 21.02
N ARG A 561 -3.71 -17.97 21.84
CA ARG A 561 -3.46 -19.43 21.79
C ARG A 561 -4.72 -20.26 22.01
N ARG A 562 -5.61 -19.86 22.93
CA ARG A 562 -6.81 -20.62 23.28
C ARG A 562 -7.95 -20.46 22.28
N CYS A 563 -8.16 -19.25 21.77
CA CYS A 563 -9.31 -18.95 20.92
C CYS A 563 -9.00 -19.02 19.41
N LEU A 564 -7.76 -18.78 18.99
CA LEU A 564 -7.41 -18.73 17.57
C LEU A 564 -7.83 -19.97 16.76
N PRO A 565 -7.59 -21.22 17.24
CA PRO A 565 -8.01 -22.41 16.48
C PRO A 565 -9.53 -22.47 16.22
N ASN A 566 -10.34 -21.98 17.16
CA ASN A 566 -11.79 -21.91 17.00
C ASN A 566 -12.19 -20.77 16.06
N ILE A 567 -11.53 -19.61 16.14
CA ILE A 567 -11.81 -18.46 15.26
C ILE A 567 -11.48 -18.82 13.79
N GLU A 568 -10.35 -19.49 13.55
CA GLU A 568 -9.92 -19.96 12.23
C GLU A 568 -10.85 -21.02 11.64
N LEU A 569 -11.41 -21.91 12.47
CA LEU A 569 -12.37 -22.93 12.03
C LEU A 569 -13.63 -22.32 11.38
N TYR A 570 -14.02 -21.11 11.79
CA TYR A 570 -15.16 -20.37 11.23
C TYR A 570 -14.76 -19.40 10.10
N GLY A 571 -13.53 -19.51 9.58
CA GLY A 571 -13.06 -18.73 8.44
C GLY A 571 -12.60 -17.32 8.77
N TYR A 572 -12.36 -17.01 10.05
CA TYR A 572 -11.84 -15.71 10.50
C TYR A 572 -10.37 -15.86 10.96
N PRO A 573 -9.44 -14.98 10.55
CA PRO A 573 -8.11 -14.95 11.13
C PRO A 573 -8.11 -14.25 12.50
N TRP A 574 -7.04 -14.42 13.29
CA TRP A 574 -6.77 -13.51 14.41
C TRP A 574 -6.78 -12.06 13.90
N PRO A 575 -7.44 -11.10 14.58
CA PRO A 575 -7.45 -9.71 14.15
C PRO A 575 -6.02 -9.17 13.96
N GLU A 576 -5.70 -8.70 12.75
CA GLU A 576 -4.37 -8.15 12.42
C GLU A 576 -4.08 -6.87 13.22
N GLU A 577 -5.11 -6.23 13.76
CA GLU A 577 -5.03 -5.04 14.60
C GLU A 577 -4.48 -5.35 16.01
N ILE A 578 -4.52 -6.61 16.43
CA ILE A 578 -4.15 -7.07 17.78
C ILE A 578 -2.86 -7.90 17.70
N ASP A 579 -1.73 -7.22 17.85
CA ASP A 579 -0.42 -7.85 18.03
C ASP A 579 -0.09 -7.93 19.53
N CYS A 580 0.08 -9.15 20.04
CA CYS A 580 0.33 -9.34 21.46
C CYS A 580 1.67 -8.73 21.91
N ASP A 581 2.66 -8.68 21.01
CA ASP A 581 3.98 -8.08 21.29
C ASP A 581 3.91 -6.56 21.53
N GLU A 582 2.83 -5.89 21.10
CA GLU A 582 2.63 -4.46 21.35
C GLU A 582 2.13 -4.15 22.76
N PHE A 583 1.62 -5.14 23.52
CA PHE A 583 1.16 -4.94 24.89
C PHE A 583 2.32 -4.96 25.90
N PRO A 584 2.19 -4.24 27.03
CA PRO A 584 3.17 -4.28 28.12
C PRO A 584 3.24 -5.68 28.74
N SER A 585 4.45 -6.11 29.10
CA SER A 585 4.67 -7.30 29.91
C SER A 585 4.65 -6.95 31.40
N ALA A 586 4.04 -7.80 32.22
CA ALA A 586 3.97 -7.60 33.66
C ALA A 586 5.37 -7.54 34.33
N GLY A 587 6.36 -8.21 33.74
CA GLY A 587 7.75 -8.19 34.25
C GLY A 587 8.50 -6.88 34.04
N SER A 588 7.92 -5.92 33.30
CA SER A 588 8.57 -4.64 32.94
C SER A 588 8.24 -3.47 33.89
N GLY A 589 7.52 -3.73 34.99
CA GLY A 589 7.07 -2.68 35.92
C GLY A 589 5.90 -1.84 35.38
N ALA A 590 5.29 -2.24 34.27
CA ALA A 590 4.12 -1.58 33.68
C ALA A 590 2.82 -2.08 34.32
N ASN A 591 1.93 -1.15 34.68
CA ASN A 591 0.60 -1.47 35.20
C ASN A 591 -0.31 -1.96 34.04
N CYS A 592 -0.55 -3.27 33.96
CA CYS A 592 -1.39 -3.90 32.94
C CYS A 592 -2.35 -4.94 33.55
N ILE A 593 -3.40 -5.33 32.82
CA ILE A 593 -4.44 -6.25 33.30
C ILE A 593 -4.23 -7.68 32.78
N GLY A 594 -4.37 -8.66 33.68
CA GLY A 594 -4.36 -10.08 33.32
C GLY A 594 -2.97 -10.71 33.21
N ALA A 595 -1.99 -10.21 33.96
CA ALA A 595 -0.64 -10.77 34.03
C ALA A 595 -0.64 -12.28 34.34
N GLN A 596 -1.44 -12.69 35.33
CA GLN A 596 -1.55 -14.08 35.77
C GLN A 596 -2.81 -14.78 35.22
N PRO A 597 -2.80 -16.11 35.04
CA PRO A 597 -4.00 -16.88 34.74
C PRO A 597 -5.03 -16.77 35.86
N LEU A 598 -6.31 -16.63 35.52
CA LEU A 598 -7.40 -16.71 36.50
C LEU A 598 -7.47 -18.15 37.03
N MET A 599 -7.08 -18.39 38.29
CA MET A 599 -7.25 -19.70 38.93
C MET A 599 -8.74 -20.10 38.94
N PRO A 600 -9.09 -21.38 38.71
CA PRO A 600 -10.45 -21.85 38.93
C PRO A 600 -10.79 -21.76 40.43
N PRO A 601 -12.06 -21.55 40.81
CA PRO A 601 -12.46 -21.58 42.22
C PRO A 601 -12.12 -22.96 42.79
N THR A 602 -11.26 -23.00 43.80
CA THR A 602 -10.95 -24.19 44.57
C THR A 602 -12.23 -24.74 45.17
N THR A 603 -12.64 -25.92 44.70
CA THR A 603 -13.62 -26.75 45.41
C THR A 603 -13.08 -27.03 46.80
N SER A 604 -13.86 -26.63 47.80
CA SER A 604 -13.71 -26.93 49.21
C SER A 604 -13.12 -28.32 49.44
N SER A 605 -11.95 -28.37 50.07
CA SER A 605 -11.37 -29.57 50.65
C SER A 605 -12.27 -30.06 51.78
N THR A 606 -13.01 -31.13 51.51
CA THR A 606 -13.71 -31.91 52.52
C THR A 606 -12.68 -32.54 53.46
N VAL A 607 -12.86 -32.27 54.74
CA VAL A 607 -12.22 -32.96 55.86
C VAL A 607 -12.44 -34.46 55.74
N GLN A 608 -11.36 -35.25 55.79
CA GLN A 608 -11.40 -36.60 56.34
C GLN A 608 -10.33 -36.71 57.42
N LEU A 609 -10.80 -36.77 58.68
CA LEU A 609 -10.11 -37.47 59.74
C LEU A 609 -10.01 -38.94 59.35
N GLU A 610 -8.89 -39.59 59.64
CA GLU A 610 -8.92 -40.81 60.45
C GLU A 610 -7.54 -41.11 61.05
N ASN A 611 -7.58 -41.47 62.33
CA ASN A 611 -6.49 -41.94 63.16
C ASN A 611 -5.89 -43.25 62.61
N SER A 612 -4.56 -43.36 62.61
CA SER A 612 -3.77 -44.40 63.32
C SER A 612 -2.29 -44.24 63.02
#